data_AF-A0A4Q2XAZ1-F1
#
_entry.id   AF-A0A4Q2XAZ1-F1
#
_cell.length_a   1.000
_cell.length_b   1.000
_cell.length_c   1.000
_cell.angle_alpha   90.00
_cell.angle_beta   90.00
_cell.angle_gamma   90.00
#
_symmetry.space_group_name_H-M   'P 1'
#
loop_
_entity.id
_entity.type
_entity.pdbx_description
1 polymer ?
#
loop_
_entity_poly.entity_id
_entity_poly.type
_entity_poly.pdbx_seq_one_letter_code
_entity_poly.pdbx_strand_id
1 'polypeptide(L)'
;MGRASLILTTLAGAGAGAVITWGVMTHAGKPAPVPPPAHAGMVDPGDWLLEPGTTMEGIFQDGAMLLLEEPDQVTLHEPSDQPPGDAPDAIVHDGHAFQPVGKDAMVDPLLLRTARSISAYRAISMCEFKPAVLLRFTQGDRHLDLLFCFSCHDMLAFLDGKPCGGAGMSRDGDRSFAYHFQRLLPENAVLKAVVEARREAF
;
A
#
# COMPACT_ATOMS: atom_id res chain seq x y z
N MET A 1 40.52 -22.01 40.80
CA MET A 1 40.06 -23.09 41.70
C MET A 1 38.54 -23.07 41.73
N GLY A 2 37.89 -23.86 40.87
CA GLY A 2 36.42 -23.94 40.80
C GLY A 2 36.00 -25.40 40.88
N ARG A 3 35.17 -25.72 41.88
CA ARG A 3 34.66 -27.06 42.17
C ARG A 3 33.81 -27.58 41.01
N ALA A 4 34.15 -28.76 40.50
CA ALA A 4 33.27 -29.54 39.63
C ALA A 4 32.29 -30.34 40.49
N SER A 5 31.00 -30.12 40.32
CA SER A 5 29.95 -31.02 40.83
C SER A 5 29.61 -32.03 39.75
N LEU A 6 29.71 -33.31 40.11
CA LEU A 6 29.42 -34.45 39.24
C LEU A 6 28.06 -34.99 39.66
N ILE A 7 27.06 -34.91 38.78
CA ILE A 7 25.75 -35.53 39.02
C ILE A 7 25.76 -36.89 38.32
N LEU A 8 25.81 -37.98 39.11
CA LEU A 8 25.60 -39.34 38.63
C LEU A 8 24.11 -39.63 38.58
N THR A 9 23.58 -39.94 37.41
CA THR A 9 22.25 -40.55 37.27
C THR A 9 22.44 -42.02 36.90
N THR A 10 22.14 -42.91 37.82
CA THR A 10 22.13 -44.37 37.59
C THR A 10 20.74 -44.78 37.14
N LEU A 11 20.63 -45.26 35.89
CA LEU A 11 19.47 -45.99 35.41
C LEU A 11 19.81 -47.49 35.44
N ALA A 12 19.17 -48.21 36.36
CA ALA A 12 19.20 -49.66 36.44
C ALA A 12 18.19 -50.24 35.44
N GLY A 13 18.68 -51.09 34.53
CA GLY A 13 17.85 -51.86 33.60
C GLY A 13 18.70 -52.93 32.92
N ALA A 14 18.42 -54.19 33.21
CA ALA A 14 19.20 -55.36 32.84
C ALA A 14 19.14 -55.68 31.34
N GLY A 15 20.27 -56.05 30.75
CA GLY A 15 20.34 -56.59 29.38
C GLY A 15 21.73 -56.41 28.78
N ALA A 16 22.46 -57.50 28.57
CA ALA A 16 23.83 -57.51 28.08
C ALA A 16 23.98 -56.81 26.71
N GLY A 17 24.84 -55.80 26.66
CA GLY A 17 25.22 -55.09 25.45
C GLY A 17 26.15 -53.94 25.79
N ALA A 18 27.26 -53.82 25.06
CA ALA A 18 28.36 -52.89 25.30
C ALA A 18 27.91 -51.46 25.72
N VAL A 19 28.44 -50.99 26.85
CA VAL A 19 28.27 -49.59 27.26
C VAL A 19 29.24 -48.74 26.43
N ILE A 20 28.73 -48.07 25.42
CA ILE A 20 29.45 -47.00 24.71
C ILE A 20 29.20 -45.71 25.50
N THR A 21 30.18 -45.27 26.29
CA THR A 21 30.16 -43.95 26.91
C THR A 21 30.43 -42.88 25.84
N TRP A 22 29.37 -42.21 25.39
CA TRP A 22 29.51 -40.93 24.70
C TRP A 22 29.68 -39.84 25.75
N GLY A 23 30.90 -39.38 25.95
CA GLY A 23 31.16 -38.15 26.68
C GLY A 23 30.69 -36.96 25.84
N VAL A 24 29.55 -36.35 26.19
CA VAL A 24 29.18 -35.05 25.65
C VAL A 24 30.02 -33.99 26.36
N MET A 25 31.10 -33.56 25.71
CA MET A 25 31.77 -32.32 26.10
C MET A 25 30.87 -31.15 25.72
N THR A 26 30.07 -30.66 26.65
CA THR A 26 29.46 -29.34 26.50
C THR A 26 30.57 -28.32 26.66
N HIS A 27 31.12 -27.84 25.54
CA HIS A 27 31.86 -26.59 25.56
C HIS A 27 30.94 -25.53 26.17
N ALA A 28 31.41 -24.84 27.21
CA ALA A 28 30.79 -23.62 27.70
C ALA A 28 30.86 -22.58 26.57
N GLY A 29 29.91 -22.65 25.65
CA GLY A 29 29.69 -21.64 24.64
C GLY A 29 29.43 -20.34 25.37
N LYS A 30 30.21 -19.31 25.03
CA LYS A 30 29.83 -17.92 25.29
C LYS A 30 28.33 -17.79 25.01
N PRO A 31 27.51 -17.22 25.93
CA PRO A 31 26.13 -16.94 25.58
C PRO A 31 26.14 -16.17 24.27
N ALA A 32 25.38 -16.67 23.29
CA ALA A 32 25.19 -15.95 22.04
C ALA A 32 24.81 -14.50 22.41
N PRO A 33 25.38 -13.49 21.75
CA PRO A 33 24.93 -12.13 21.97
C PRO A 33 23.41 -12.13 21.80
N VAL A 34 22.71 -11.60 22.80
CA VAL A 34 21.27 -11.35 22.71
C VAL A 34 21.05 -10.68 21.35
N PRO A 35 20.17 -11.21 20.48
CA PRO A 35 19.89 -10.54 19.22
C PRO A 35 19.53 -9.10 19.56
N PRO A 36 20.07 -8.11 18.83
CA PRO A 36 19.69 -6.72 19.08
C PRO A 36 18.17 -6.64 19.11
N PRO A 37 17.57 -5.84 20.02
CA PRO A 37 16.13 -5.67 20.05
C PRO A 37 15.68 -5.40 18.63
N ALA A 38 14.70 -6.17 18.15
CA ALA A 38 14.18 -6.05 16.80
C ALA A 38 13.98 -4.57 16.50
N HIS A 39 14.87 -4.01 15.69
CA HIS A 39 14.69 -2.65 15.20
C HIS A 39 13.31 -2.64 14.55
N ALA A 40 12.49 -1.66 14.95
CA ALA A 40 11.14 -1.44 14.43
C ALA A 40 11.12 -1.74 12.93
N GLY A 41 10.24 -2.68 12.57
CA GLY A 41 10.29 -3.50 11.37
C GLY A 41 10.74 -2.74 10.14
N MET A 42 11.95 -3.08 9.68
CA MET A 42 12.28 -2.95 8.28
C MET A 42 11.41 -4.00 7.58
N VAL A 43 10.22 -3.58 7.13
CA VAL A 43 9.30 -4.45 6.39
C VAL A 43 10.06 -5.03 5.22
N ASP A 44 9.99 -6.34 5.02
CA ASP A 44 10.68 -7.02 3.92
C ASP A 44 10.22 -6.37 2.61
N PRO A 45 11.13 -5.99 1.68
CA PRO A 45 10.73 -5.46 0.39
C PRO A 45 9.72 -6.34 -0.37
N GLY A 46 9.68 -7.63 -0.06
CA GLY A 46 8.71 -8.59 -0.59
C GLY A 46 7.27 -8.42 -0.05
N ASP A 47 7.10 -7.91 1.17
CA ASP A 47 5.78 -7.75 1.81
C ASP A 47 4.96 -6.59 1.23
N TRP A 48 5.55 -5.81 0.32
CA TRP A 48 4.88 -4.70 -0.38
C TRP A 48 4.39 -5.06 -1.78
N LEU A 49 4.78 -6.22 -2.30
CA LEU A 49 4.31 -6.70 -3.59
C LEU A 49 2.89 -7.24 -3.43
N LEU A 50 2.07 -7.07 -4.46
CA LEU A 50 0.81 -7.82 -4.51
C LEU A 50 1.12 -9.31 -4.46
N GLU A 51 0.26 -10.07 -3.79
CA GLU A 51 0.36 -11.52 -3.80
C GLU A 51 0.33 -12.02 -5.25
N PRO A 52 1.18 -12.99 -5.63
CA PRO A 52 1.15 -13.56 -6.96
C PRO A 52 -0.25 -14.03 -7.34
N GLY A 53 -0.75 -13.59 -8.49
CA GLY A 53 -2.12 -13.90 -8.95
C GLY A 53 -3.18 -12.90 -8.53
N THR A 54 -2.83 -11.83 -7.80
CA THR A 54 -3.74 -10.69 -7.58
C THR A 54 -4.17 -10.10 -8.92
N THR A 55 -5.48 -9.99 -9.11
CA THR A 55 -6.09 -9.34 -10.28
C THR A 55 -6.63 -7.97 -9.92
N MET A 56 -7.08 -7.21 -10.92
CA MET A 56 -7.73 -5.92 -10.69
C MET A 56 -9.02 -6.08 -9.87
N GLU A 57 -9.80 -7.13 -10.12
CA GLU A 57 -10.99 -7.49 -9.34
C GLU A 57 -10.65 -7.84 -7.89
N GLY A 58 -9.43 -8.33 -7.63
CA GLY A 58 -8.93 -8.57 -6.27
C GLY A 58 -8.65 -7.27 -5.52
N ILE A 59 -8.29 -6.19 -6.23
CA ILE A 59 -8.04 -4.86 -5.66
C ILE A 59 -9.35 -4.08 -5.51
N PHE A 60 -10.22 -4.15 -6.52
CA PHE A 60 -11.45 -3.40 -6.64
C PHE A 60 -12.66 -4.35 -6.59
N GLN A 61 -13.37 -4.32 -5.47
CA GLN A 61 -14.54 -5.17 -5.23
C GLN A 61 -15.80 -4.58 -5.89
N ASP A 62 -16.89 -5.36 -5.89
CA ASP A 62 -18.26 -4.89 -6.11
C ASP A 62 -18.58 -4.20 -7.45
N GLY A 63 -18.03 -4.67 -8.57
CA GLY A 63 -18.41 -4.16 -9.90
C GLY A 63 -17.85 -2.76 -10.19
N ALA A 64 -16.86 -2.31 -9.41
CA ALA A 64 -16.01 -1.18 -9.72
C ALA A 64 -15.30 -1.33 -11.08
N MET A 65 -14.95 -2.56 -11.47
CA MET A 65 -14.30 -2.82 -12.76
C MET A 65 -15.13 -2.35 -13.96
N LEU A 66 -16.45 -2.50 -13.94
CA LEU A 66 -17.31 -2.04 -15.03
C LEU A 66 -17.19 -0.52 -15.25
N LEU A 67 -17.21 0.25 -14.15
CA LEU A 67 -17.04 1.71 -14.18
C LEU A 67 -15.62 2.11 -14.61
N LEU A 68 -14.62 1.33 -14.22
CA LEU A 68 -13.24 1.59 -14.59
C LEU A 68 -13.02 1.36 -16.09
N GLU A 69 -13.63 0.34 -16.68
CA GLU A 69 -13.47 -0.07 -18.08
C GLU A 69 -14.31 0.77 -19.06
N GLU A 70 -15.58 1.01 -18.72
CA GLU A 70 -16.57 1.64 -19.61
C GLU A 70 -17.29 2.84 -18.94
N PRO A 71 -16.57 3.86 -18.43
CA PRO A 71 -17.20 5.05 -17.88
C PRO A 71 -17.86 5.88 -19.00
N ASP A 72 -18.99 6.50 -18.67
CA ASP A 72 -19.59 7.57 -19.48
C ASP A 72 -18.79 8.87 -19.35
N GLN A 73 -18.23 9.11 -18.16
CA GLN A 73 -17.46 10.31 -17.84
C GLN A 73 -16.37 10.00 -16.80
N VAL A 74 -15.24 10.71 -16.90
CA VAL A 74 -14.22 10.70 -15.85
C VAL A 74 -13.89 12.13 -15.43
N THR A 75 -14.10 12.48 -14.17
CA THR A 75 -13.89 13.84 -13.66
C THR A 75 -12.80 13.91 -12.60
N LEU A 76 -12.07 15.02 -12.59
CA LEU A 76 -11.09 15.33 -11.56
C LEU A 76 -11.69 16.20 -10.47
N HIS A 77 -11.23 15.96 -9.25
CA HIS A 77 -11.56 16.74 -8.07
C HIS A 77 -10.30 17.01 -7.25
N GLU A 78 -10.22 18.21 -6.69
CA GLU A 78 -9.12 18.64 -5.81
C GLU A 78 -9.59 18.70 -4.37
N PRO A 79 -8.70 18.51 -3.38
CA PRO A 79 -9.04 18.71 -1.97
C PRO A 79 -9.65 20.08 -1.74
N SER A 80 -10.72 20.12 -0.97
CA SER A 80 -11.37 21.36 -0.57
C SER A 80 -11.01 21.72 0.86
N ASP A 81 -10.64 22.99 1.07
CA ASP A 81 -10.49 23.58 2.38
C ASP A 81 -11.83 24.07 2.97
N GLN A 82 -12.91 24.01 2.19
CA GLN A 82 -14.24 24.42 2.63
C GLN A 82 -14.92 23.30 3.41
N PRO A 83 -15.62 23.61 4.51
CA PRO A 83 -16.39 22.62 5.23
C PRO A 83 -17.52 22.06 4.34
N PRO A 84 -17.91 20.79 4.49
CA PRO A 84 -18.89 20.11 3.63
C PRO A 84 -20.27 20.81 3.47
N GLY A 85 -20.62 21.75 4.35
CA GLY A 85 -21.87 22.51 4.28
C GLY A 85 -21.83 23.72 3.34
N ASP A 86 -20.66 24.23 3.01
CA ASP A 86 -20.48 25.44 2.17
C ASP A 86 -20.17 25.11 0.71
N ALA A 87 -19.98 23.82 0.40
CA ALA A 87 -19.73 23.29 -0.93
C ALA A 87 -20.72 22.15 -1.22
N PRO A 88 -21.93 22.45 -1.73
CA PRO A 88 -23.01 21.46 -1.89
C PRO A 88 -22.64 20.34 -2.88
N ASP A 89 -21.68 20.58 -3.77
CA ASP A 89 -21.18 19.62 -4.74
C ASP A 89 -19.90 18.90 -4.26
N ALA A 90 -19.48 19.13 -3.01
CA ALA A 90 -18.28 18.48 -2.49
C ALA A 90 -18.52 16.99 -2.25
N ILE A 91 -17.59 16.18 -2.73
CA ILE A 91 -17.56 14.75 -2.45
C ILE A 91 -16.80 14.58 -1.15
N VAL A 92 -17.38 13.87 -0.18
CA VAL A 92 -16.73 13.58 1.10
C VAL A 92 -16.49 12.09 1.27
N HIS A 93 -15.23 11.72 1.44
CA HIS A 93 -14.81 10.34 1.70
C HIS A 93 -13.78 10.33 2.83
N ASP A 94 -14.02 9.51 3.84
CA ASP A 94 -13.11 9.33 4.98
C ASP A 94 -12.66 10.65 5.64
N GLY A 95 -13.59 11.62 5.74
CA GLY A 95 -13.31 12.94 6.31
C GLY A 95 -12.58 13.92 5.37
N HIS A 96 -12.24 13.52 4.15
CA HIS A 96 -11.68 14.38 3.12
C HIS A 96 -12.77 14.90 2.17
N ALA A 97 -12.84 16.22 2.00
CA ALA A 97 -13.74 16.87 1.06
C ALA A 97 -13.00 17.18 -0.26
N PHE A 98 -13.68 16.99 -1.38
CA PHE A 98 -13.15 17.27 -2.72
C PHE A 98 -14.13 18.09 -3.54
N GLN A 99 -13.62 19.04 -4.32
CA GLN A 99 -14.41 19.87 -5.22
C GLN A 99 -14.09 19.57 -6.69
N PRO A 100 -15.10 19.61 -7.57
CA PRO A 100 -14.90 19.41 -8.99
C PRO A 100 -14.08 20.56 -9.59
N VAL A 101 -13.08 20.21 -10.38
CA VAL A 101 -12.26 21.20 -11.14
C VAL A 101 -12.80 21.45 -12.55
N GLY A 102 -13.92 20.83 -12.92
CA GLY A 102 -14.55 20.98 -14.23
C GLY A 102 -13.72 20.40 -15.39
N LYS A 103 -12.75 19.53 -15.09
CA LYS A 103 -11.89 18.89 -16.09
C LYS A 103 -12.29 17.44 -16.31
N ASP A 104 -12.48 17.11 -17.58
CA ASP A 104 -12.68 15.74 -18.04
C ASP A 104 -11.32 15.05 -18.19
N ALA A 105 -11.10 13.98 -17.44
CA ALA A 105 -9.88 13.18 -17.49
C ALA A 105 -9.85 12.21 -18.68
N MET A 106 -10.95 12.00 -19.39
CA MET A 106 -10.98 11.19 -20.61
C MET A 106 -10.10 11.75 -21.73
N VAL A 107 -9.74 13.04 -21.66
CA VAL A 107 -8.77 13.67 -22.58
C VAL A 107 -7.34 13.14 -22.42
N ASP A 108 -7.06 12.38 -21.33
CA ASP A 108 -5.78 11.71 -21.09
C ASP A 108 -5.92 10.18 -21.13
N PRO A 109 -5.75 9.55 -22.31
CA PRO A 109 -5.89 8.09 -22.43
C PRO A 109 -4.80 7.32 -21.68
N LEU A 110 -3.66 7.94 -21.39
CA LEU A 110 -2.57 7.29 -20.65
C LEU A 110 -2.87 7.24 -19.15
N LEU A 111 -3.53 8.26 -18.61
CA LEU A 111 -4.05 8.22 -17.25
C LEU A 111 -5.04 7.06 -17.07
N LEU A 112 -6.01 6.94 -17.99
CA LEU A 112 -7.00 5.86 -17.93
C LEU A 112 -6.35 4.48 -18.11
N ARG A 113 -5.41 4.35 -19.03
CA ARG A 113 -4.64 3.11 -19.21
C ARG A 113 -3.85 2.75 -17.96
N THR A 114 -3.27 3.73 -17.28
CA THR A 114 -2.53 3.51 -16.02
C THR A 114 -3.47 3.04 -14.93
N ALA A 115 -4.64 3.67 -14.78
CA ALA A 115 -5.66 3.27 -13.80
C ALA A 115 -6.19 1.84 -14.04
N ARG A 116 -6.13 1.34 -15.27
CA ARG A 116 -6.56 -0.02 -15.64
C ARG A 116 -5.43 -1.06 -15.61
N SER A 117 -4.21 -0.65 -15.25
CA SER A 117 -3.05 -1.54 -15.29
C SER A 117 -2.73 -2.09 -13.91
N ILE A 118 -2.77 -3.42 -13.76
CA ILE A 118 -2.38 -4.08 -12.51
C ILE A 118 -0.96 -3.71 -12.07
N SER A 119 -0.05 -3.44 -13.02
CA SER A 119 1.33 -3.04 -12.74
C SER A 119 1.46 -1.65 -12.12
N ALA A 120 0.40 -0.84 -12.13
CA ALA A 120 0.36 0.46 -11.45
C ALA A 120 0.18 0.32 -9.94
N TYR A 121 -0.10 -0.89 -9.45
CA TYR A 121 -0.49 -1.14 -8.06
C TYR A 121 0.48 -2.07 -7.33
N ARG A 122 0.46 -1.96 -6.00
CA ARG A 122 1.23 -2.75 -5.02
C ARG A 122 0.40 -2.89 -3.72
N ALA A 123 0.90 -3.62 -2.72
CA ALA A 123 0.22 -3.71 -1.43
C ALA A 123 0.17 -2.33 -0.74
N ILE A 124 -0.96 -2.05 -0.07
CA ILE A 124 -1.21 -0.77 0.60
C ILE A 124 -0.32 -0.61 1.83
N SER A 125 0.21 0.60 2.06
CA SER A 125 1.11 0.87 3.20
C SER A 125 0.40 1.42 4.43
N MET A 126 -0.73 2.13 4.26
CA MET A 126 -1.60 2.69 5.30
C MET A 126 -0.86 3.58 6.32
N CYS A 127 -0.01 4.50 5.85
CA CYS A 127 0.46 5.62 6.68
C CYS A 127 -0.47 6.85 6.54
N GLU A 128 -0.08 8.03 7.06
CA GLU A 128 -0.92 9.24 7.15
C GLU A 128 -1.51 9.65 5.78
N PHE A 129 -2.73 9.19 5.49
CA PHE A 129 -3.37 9.34 4.19
C PHE A 129 -3.88 10.78 4.01
N LYS A 130 -3.26 11.50 3.07
CA LYS A 130 -3.58 12.88 2.71
C LYS A 130 -3.77 12.95 1.19
N PRO A 131 -4.99 12.68 0.69
CA PRO A 131 -5.22 12.59 -0.73
C PRO A 131 -5.04 13.96 -1.39
N ALA A 132 -4.38 13.97 -2.54
CA ALA A 132 -4.11 15.18 -3.32
C ALA A 132 -5.06 15.34 -4.51
N VAL A 133 -5.68 14.24 -4.95
CA VAL A 133 -6.58 14.18 -6.11
C VAL A 133 -7.63 13.10 -5.87
N LEU A 134 -8.86 13.37 -6.29
CA LEU A 134 -9.89 12.36 -6.51
C LEU A 134 -10.20 12.26 -8.00
N LEU A 135 -10.25 11.04 -8.52
CA LEU A 135 -10.67 10.71 -9.88
C LEU A 135 -12.00 9.96 -9.80
N ARG A 136 -13.06 10.55 -10.34
CA ARG A 136 -14.41 9.97 -10.35
C ARG A 136 -14.73 9.41 -11.74
N PHE A 137 -15.08 8.13 -11.79
CA PHE A 137 -15.65 7.45 -12.96
C PHE A 137 -17.16 7.37 -12.77
N THR A 138 -17.93 7.80 -13.76
CA THR A 138 -19.40 7.80 -13.72
C THR A 138 -19.94 6.94 -14.84
N GLN A 139 -20.95 6.12 -14.54
CA GLN A 139 -21.74 5.40 -15.54
C GLN A 139 -23.21 5.37 -15.09
N GLY A 140 -24.09 6.07 -15.80
CA GLY A 140 -25.46 6.35 -15.32
C GLY A 140 -25.45 6.98 -13.92
N ASP A 141 -26.17 6.37 -12.98
CA ASP A 141 -26.26 6.83 -11.58
C ASP A 141 -25.12 6.30 -10.68
N ARG A 142 -24.24 5.47 -11.23
CA ARG A 142 -23.15 4.85 -10.46
C ARG A 142 -21.87 5.65 -10.55
N HIS A 143 -21.11 5.64 -9.46
CA HIS A 143 -19.85 6.34 -9.37
C HIS A 143 -18.77 5.52 -8.66
N LEU A 144 -17.58 5.47 -9.25
CA LEU A 144 -16.37 4.95 -8.64
C LEU A 144 -15.39 6.10 -8.43
N ASP A 145 -15.03 6.34 -7.17
CA ASP A 145 -14.10 7.39 -6.76
C ASP A 145 -12.77 6.77 -6.33
N LEU A 146 -11.68 7.19 -6.97
CA LEU A 146 -10.32 6.81 -6.62
C LEU A 146 -9.61 8.01 -6.00
N LEU A 147 -9.21 7.90 -4.73
CA LEU A 147 -8.48 8.93 -4.00
C LEU A 147 -6.99 8.61 -4.02
N PHE A 148 -6.15 9.54 -4.46
CA PHE A 148 -4.71 9.32 -4.61
C PHE A 148 -3.93 10.13 -3.58
N CYS A 149 -3.13 9.46 -2.75
CA CYS A 149 -2.19 10.09 -1.84
C CYS A 149 -0.74 9.86 -2.29
N PHE A 150 -0.09 10.92 -2.74
CA PHE A 150 1.32 10.87 -3.18
C PHE A 150 2.34 10.94 -2.04
N SER A 151 1.89 11.21 -0.80
CA SER A 151 2.76 11.20 0.38
C SER A 151 3.00 9.79 0.90
N CYS A 152 1.96 8.96 0.97
CA CYS A 152 2.08 7.55 1.35
C CYS A 152 2.16 6.60 0.16
N HIS A 153 1.95 7.11 -1.05
CA HIS A 153 1.85 6.34 -2.28
C HIS A 153 0.71 5.32 -2.27
N ASP A 154 -0.39 5.60 -1.58
CA ASP A 154 -1.57 4.74 -1.56
C ASP A 154 -2.74 5.38 -2.32
N MET A 155 -3.70 4.53 -2.69
CA MET A 155 -4.95 4.89 -3.31
C MET A 155 -6.09 4.13 -2.62
N LEU A 156 -7.19 4.83 -2.35
CA LEU A 156 -8.43 4.26 -1.80
C LEU A 156 -9.54 4.35 -2.84
N ALA A 157 -10.39 3.32 -2.88
CA ALA A 157 -11.48 3.23 -3.84
C ALA A 157 -12.83 3.21 -3.14
N PHE A 158 -13.78 4.01 -3.63
CA PHE A 158 -15.14 4.08 -3.13
C PHE A 158 -16.14 3.91 -4.27
N LEU A 159 -17.07 2.99 -4.10
CA LEU A 159 -18.15 2.74 -5.04
C LEU A 159 -19.46 3.20 -4.42
N ASP A 160 -20.15 4.11 -5.10
CA ASP A 160 -21.43 4.64 -4.66
C ASP A 160 -21.39 5.15 -3.20
N GLY A 161 -20.29 5.81 -2.82
CA GLY A 161 -20.06 6.32 -1.47
C GLY A 161 -19.45 5.33 -0.47
N LYS A 162 -19.28 4.05 -0.83
CA LYS A 162 -18.84 3.00 0.09
C LYS A 162 -17.42 2.53 -0.23
N PRO A 163 -16.55 2.30 0.78
CA PRO A 163 -15.24 1.71 0.53
C PRO A 163 -15.39 0.38 -0.23
N CYS A 164 -14.68 0.24 -1.34
CA CYS A 164 -14.73 -0.94 -2.22
C CYS A 164 -13.33 -1.48 -2.56
N GLY A 165 -12.27 -0.91 -1.97
CA GLY A 165 -10.91 -1.37 -2.18
C GLY A 165 -9.87 -0.29 -1.95
N GLY A 166 -8.66 -0.61 -2.38
CA GLY A 166 -7.50 0.27 -2.27
C GLY A 166 -6.22 -0.50 -2.51
N ALA A 167 -5.17 0.21 -2.89
CA ALA A 167 -3.86 -0.35 -3.15
C ALA A 167 -2.78 0.69 -2.93
N GLY A 168 -1.56 0.22 -2.69
CA GLY A 168 -0.38 1.04 -2.92
C GLY A 168 -0.22 1.30 -4.41
N MET A 169 0.42 2.40 -4.78
CA MET A 169 0.89 2.69 -6.12
C MET A 169 2.29 2.12 -6.27
N SER A 170 2.53 1.37 -7.35
CA SER A 170 3.87 0.96 -7.74
C SER A 170 4.71 2.20 -8.09
N ARG A 171 6.04 2.08 -8.15
CA ARG A 171 6.91 3.22 -8.53
C ARG A 171 6.54 3.82 -9.89
N ASP A 172 6.17 2.97 -10.84
CA ASP A 172 5.79 3.40 -12.19
C ASP A 172 4.36 3.94 -12.23
N GLY A 173 3.44 3.34 -11.49
CA GLY A 173 2.08 3.85 -11.30
C GLY A 173 2.09 5.23 -10.68
N ASP A 174 2.76 5.37 -9.53
CA ASP A 174 2.94 6.61 -8.79
C ASP A 174 3.44 7.75 -9.70
N ARG A 175 4.52 7.51 -10.45
CA ARG A 175 5.08 8.46 -11.42
C ARG A 175 4.10 8.83 -12.52
N SER A 176 3.46 7.83 -13.12
CA SER A 176 2.51 8.03 -14.20
C SER A 176 1.33 8.87 -13.71
N PHE A 177 0.71 8.50 -12.59
CA PHE A 177 -0.40 9.23 -12.00
C PHE A 177 -0.03 10.69 -11.70
N ALA A 178 1.07 10.96 -11.00
CA ALA A 178 1.40 12.35 -10.69
C ALA A 178 1.73 13.18 -11.94
N TYR A 179 2.42 12.60 -12.94
CA TYR A 179 2.70 13.31 -14.19
C TYR A 179 1.41 13.66 -14.94
N HIS A 180 0.50 12.70 -15.08
CA HIS A 180 -0.75 12.90 -15.79
C HIS A 180 -1.70 13.85 -15.04
N PHE A 181 -1.81 13.71 -13.72
CA PHE A 181 -2.58 14.65 -12.92
C PHE A 181 -1.99 16.05 -12.95
N GLN A 182 -0.66 16.22 -12.85
CA GLN A 182 -0.03 17.55 -12.92
C GLN A 182 -0.26 18.20 -14.28
N ARG A 183 -0.25 17.43 -15.37
CA ARG A 183 -0.58 17.93 -16.71
C ARG A 183 -2.01 18.43 -16.82
N LEU A 184 -2.95 17.72 -16.19
CA LEU A 184 -4.36 18.07 -16.15
C LEU A 184 -4.65 19.18 -15.13
N LEU A 185 -3.88 19.29 -14.06
CA LEU A 185 -4.01 20.23 -12.95
C LEU A 185 -2.71 21.00 -12.73
N PRO A 186 -2.29 21.85 -13.68
CA PRO A 186 -0.98 22.50 -13.65
C PRO A 186 -0.78 23.44 -12.46
N GLU A 187 -1.88 23.98 -11.91
CA GLU A 187 -1.87 24.90 -10.77
C GLU A 187 -1.86 24.19 -9.41
N ASN A 188 -2.01 22.86 -9.39
CA ASN A 188 -2.00 22.10 -8.15
C ASN A 188 -0.59 22.05 -7.57
N ALA A 189 -0.36 22.81 -6.50
CA ALA A 189 0.96 22.96 -5.88
C ALA A 189 1.52 21.63 -5.34
N VAL A 190 0.65 20.74 -4.83
CA VAL A 190 1.06 19.43 -4.32
C VAL A 190 1.60 18.56 -5.46
N LEU A 191 0.85 18.45 -6.56
CA LEU A 191 1.26 17.67 -7.73
C LEU A 191 2.53 18.23 -8.37
N LYS A 192 2.66 19.56 -8.44
CA LYS A 192 3.87 20.21 -8.95
C LYS A 192 5.10 19.83 -8.11
N ALA A 193 5.02 19.97 -6.78
CA ALA A 193 6.10 19.60 -5.87
C ALA A 193 6.46 18.12 -5.97
N VAL A 194 5.44 17.26 -6.09
CA VAL A 194 5.61 15.81 -6.27
C VAL A 194 6.36 15.48 -7.56
N VAL A 195 5.99 16.10 -8.70
CA VAL A 195 6.66 15.87 -9.99
C VAL A 195 8.09 16.40 -9.99
N GLU A 196 8.33 17.57 -9.38
CA GLU A 196 9.67 18.16 -9.25
C GLU A 196 10.59 17.26 -8.41
N ALA A 197 10.15 16.83 -7.23
CA ALA A 197 10.92 15.93 -6.36
C ALA A 197 11.28 14.60 -7.04
N ARG A 198 10.43 14.10 -7.94
CA ARG A 198 10.67 12.84 -8.67
C ARG A 198 11.61 12.99 -9.87
N ARG A 199 11.74 14.20 -10.42
CA ARG A 199 12.71 14.49 -11.49
C ARG A 199 14.13 14.49 -10.96
N GLU A 200 14.33 14.96 -9.73
CA GLU A 200 15.64 15.04 -9.07
C GLU A 200 16.17 13.67 -8.57
N ALA A 201 15.30 12.66 -8.51
CA ALA A 201 15.66 11.31 -8.10
C ALA A 201 16.30 10.44 -9.23
N PHE A 202 16.86 11.10 -10.25
CA PHE A 202 17.52 10.52 -11.43
C PHE A 202 18.81 11.27 -11.76
#